data_AF-A0AA90ZUV7-F1
#
_entry.id   AF-A0AA90ZUV7-F1
#
_cell.length_a   1.000
_cell.length_b   1.000
_cell.length_c   1.000
_cell.angle_alpha   90.00
_cell.angle_beta   90.00
_cell.angle_gamma   90.00
#
_symmetry.space_group_name_H-M   'P 1'
#
loop_
_entity.id
_entity.type
_entity.pdbx_description
1 polymer ?
#
loop_
_entity_poly.entity_id
_entity_poly.type
_entity_poly.pdbx_seq_one_letter_code
_entity_poly.pdbx_strand_id
1 'polypeptide(L)'
;MKQSYSNLLRKMVITIYQPIVTRIELFRSTRMWQKGVKATLAKYKKGGAPRFYMLYDQSHKDWAIMTYDPNRKGMLAYRRLVQLGKWKATRYFKNVKDIKAASYYYTPSKWGAIGCNADNKVRAKKLKQWQEYYMYRVSVPMEKLRSYKKKYGIS
;
A
#
# COMPACT_ATOMS: atom_id res chain seq x y z
N MET A 1 36.73 3.16 24.99
CA MET A 1 35.77 4.22 25.36
C MET A 1 35.10 4.95 24.19
N LYS A 2 35.80 5.31 23.09
CA LYS A 2 35.23 6.13 21.99
C LYS A 2 34.00 5.52 21.27
N GLN A 3 33.94 4.20 21.12
CA GLN A 3 32.88 3.54 20.33
C GLN A 3 31.55 3.39 21.10
N SER A 4 31.62 3.17 22.42
CA SER A 4 30.43 3.11 23.30
C SER A 4 29.75 4.48 23.39
N TYR A 5 30.52 5.55 23.61
CA TYR A 5 30.01 6.92 23.65
C TYR A 5 29.42 7.35 22.29
N SER A 6 30.08 7.01 21.19
CA SER A 6 29.56 7.26 19.84
C SER A 6 28.24 6.54 19.58
N ASN A 7 28.08 5.30 20.04
CA ASN A 7 26.83 4.56 19.91
C ASN A 7 25.72 5.14 20.80
N LEU A 8 26.04 5.66 21.98
CA LEU A 8 25.08 6.34 22.86
C LEU A 8 24.53 7.60 22.19
N LEU A 9 25.40 8.44 21.62
CA LEU A 9 24.99 9.64 20.87
C LEU A 9 24.10 9.30 19.67
N ARG A 10 24.46 8.26 18.88
CA ARG A 10 23.64 7.79 17.76
C ARG A 10 22.24 7.35 18.22
N LYS A 11 22.15 6.63 19.34
CA LYS A 11 20.87 6.22 19.93
C LYS A 11 20.03 7.43 20.33
N MET A 12 20.61 8.43 21.00
CA MET A 12 19.89 9.66 21.37
C MET A 12 19.33 10.40 20.15
N VAL A 13 20.15 10.58 19.11
CA VAL A 13 19.71 11.20 17.86
C VAL A 13 18.55 10.43 17.24
N ILE A 14 18.66 9.10 17.14
CA ILE A 14 17.57 8.26 16.61
C ILE A 14 16.30 8.41 17.44
N THR A 15 16.39 8.38 18.77
CA THR A 15 15.23 8.50 19.67
C THR A 15 14.47 9.81 19.48
N ILE A 16 15.18 10.91 19.20
CA ILE A 16 14.57 12.24 18.98
C ILE A 16 13.99 12.36 17.56
N TYR A 17 14.75 11.97 16.53
CA TYR A 17 14.35 12.20 15.14
C TYR A 17 13.38 11.14 14.60
N GLN A 18 13.46 9.89 15.06
CA GLN A 18 12.63 8.80 14.56
C GLN A 18 11.13 9.08 14.75
N PRO A 19 10.61 9.53 15.91
CA PRO A 19 9.20 9.85 16.08
C PRO A 19 8.72 10.96 15.13
N ILE A 20 9.54 11.99 14.92
CA ILE A 20 9.22 13.12 14.05
C ILE A 20 9.08 12.64 12.59
N VAL A 21 10.09 11.93 12.09
CA VAL A 21 10.08 11.37 10.73
C VAL A 21 8.91 10.40 10.57
N THR A 22 8.64 9.56 11.57
CA THR A 22 7.54 8.60 11.55
C THR A 22 6.19 9.32 11.38
N ARG A 23 5.95 10.40 12.14
CA ARG A 23 4.70 11.18 12.01
C ARG A 23 4.55 11.82 10.62
N ILE A 24 5.63 12.40 10.09
CA ILE A 24 5.63 13.00 8.74
C ILE A 24 5.32 11.94 7.68
N GLU A 25 5.95 10.77 7.77
CA GLU A 25 5.77 9.68 6.81
C GLU A 25 4.38 9.02 6.95
N LEU A 26 3.82 8.94 8.15
CA LEU A 26 2.42 8.54 8.36
C LEU A 26 1.43 9.53 7.73
N PHE A 27 1.71 10.83 7.81
CA PHE A 27 0.88 11.84 7.13
C PHE A 27 0.98 11.70 5.60
N ARG A 28 2.19 11.54 5.05
CA ARG A 28 2.43 11.32 3.62
C ARG A 28 1.73 10.06 3.11
N SER A 29 1.88 8.94 3.81
CA SER A 29 1.23 7.67 3.45
C SER A 29 -0.29 7.79 3.46
N THR A 30 -0.87 8.46 4.46
CA THR A 30 -2.32 8.68 4.56
C THR A 30 -2.82 9.55 3.41
N ARG A 31 -2.12 10.64 3.08
CA ARG A 31 -2.48 11.50 1.94
C ARG A 31 -2.38 10.74 0.61
N MET A 32 -1.35 9.94 0.43
CA MET A 32 -1.17 9.11 -0.77
C MET A 32 -2.32 8.10 -0.92
N TRP A 33 -2.70 7.46 0.17
CA TRP A 33 -3.82 6.51 0.21
C TRP A 33 -5.15 7.19 -0.13
N GLN A 34 -5.43 8.36 0.45
CA GLN A 34 -6.64 9.13 0.14
C GLN A 34 -6.71 9.52 -1.35
N LYS A 35 -5.59 9.90 -1.97
CA LYS A 35 -5.52 10.14 -3.41
C LYS A 35 -5.87 8.88 -4.21
N GLY A 36 -5.32 7.73 -3.84
CA GLY A 36 -5.63 6.45 -4.46
C GLY A 36 -7.11 6.06 -4.33
N VAL A 37 -7.70 6.26 -3.14
CA VAL A 37 -9.14 6.02 -2.89
C VAL A 37 -10.00 6.90 -3.79
N LYS A 38 -9.68 8.19 -3.90
CA LYS A 38 -10.40 9.13 -4.79
C LYS A 38 -10.32 8.68 -6.24
N ALA A 39 -9.14 8.27 -6.72
CA ALA A 39 -8.96 7.76 -8.08
C ALA A 39 -9.73 6.46 -8.32
N THR A 40 -9.76 5.55 -7.34
CA THR A 40 -10.49 4.29 -7.40
C THR A 40 -12.00 4.52 -7.47
N LEU A 41 -12.52 5.44 -6.66
CA LEU A 41 -13.93 5.84 -6.70
C LEU A 41 -14.31 6.52 -8.01
N ALA A 42 -13.43 7.37 -8.56
CA ALA A 42 -13.66 7.99 -9.86
C ALA A 42 -13.74 6.94 -10.98
N LYS A 43 -12.84 5.94 -10.98
CA LYS A 43 -12.91 4.80 -11.91
C LYS A 43 -14.16 3.95 -11.71
N TYR A 44 -14.61 3.74 -10.48
CA TYR A 44 -15.85 3.01 -10.18
C TYR A 44 -17.10 3.72 -10.71
N LYS A 45 -17.17 5.05 -10.59
CA LYS A 45 -18.28 5.85 -11.13
C LYS A 45 -18.34 5.83 -12.66
N LYS A 46 -17.17 5.91 -13.32
CA LYS A 46 -17.09 5.90 -14.79
C LYS A 46 -17.13 4.49 -15.40
N GLY A 47 -16.76 3.48 -14.64
CA GLY A 47 -16.55 2.11 -15.12
C GLY A 47 -17.79 1.23 -14.99
N GLY A 48 -17.98 0.33 -15.95
CA GLY A 48 -19.06 -0.68 -15.94
C GLY A 48 -18.80 -1.87 -15.00
N ALA A 49 -17.56 -2.06 -14.53
CA ALA A 49 -17.18 -3.22 -13.75
C ALA A 49 -17.89 -3.30 -12.38
N PRO A 50 -18.14 -4.52 -11.86
CA PRO A 50 -18.88 -4.71 -10.62
C PRO A 50 -18.12 -4.17 -9.40
N ARG A 51 -16.79 -4.24 -9.40
CA ARG A 51 -15.94 -3.79 -8.28
C ARG A 51 -14.53 -3.43 -8.75
N PHE A 52 -13.93 -2.45 -8.07
CA PHE A 52 -12.53 -2.08 -8.23
C PHE A 52 -11.74 -2.33 -6.94
N TYR A 53 -10.47 -2.67 -7.11
CA TYR A 53 -9.48 -2.95 -6.08
C TYR A 53 -8.27 -2.05 -6.30
N MET A 54 -7.80 -1.42 -5.24
CA MET A 54 -6.64 -0.56 -5.24
C MET A 54 -5.44 -1.33 -4.70
N LEU A 55 -4.45 -1.56 -5.55
CA LEU A 55 -3.16 -2.15 -5.19
C LEU A 55 -2.06 -1.13 -5.45
N TYR A 56 -0.87 -1.39 -4.91
CA TYR A 56 0.29 -0.54 -5.13
C TYR A 56 1.32 -1.29 -5.97
N ASP A 57 1.73 -0.69 -7.09
CA ASP A 57 2.82 -1.20 -7.90
C ASP A 57 4.12 -0.52 -7.48
N GLN A 58 4.99 -1.28 -6.83
CA GLN A 58 6.30 -0.83 -6.37
C GLN A 58 7.22 -0.42 -7.52
N SER A 59 7.07 -1.02 -8.70
CA SER A 59 7.97 -0.78 -9.84
C SER A 59 7.78 0.62 -10.41
N HIS A 60 6.52 1.01 -10.60
CA HIS A 60 6.13 2.33 -11.10
C HIS A 60 5.83 3.34 -9.99
N LYS A 61 5.89 2.91 -8.72
CA LYS A 61 5.61 3.70 -7.52
C LYS A 61 4.21 4.35 -7.52
N ASP A 62 3.22 3.70 -8.13
CA ASP A 62 1.87 4.25 -8.33
C ASP A 62 0.76 3.24 -7.98
N TRP A 63 -0.48 3.75 -7.89
CA TRP A 63 -1.67 2.96 -7.61
C TRP A 63 -2.13 2.15 -8.82
N ALA A 64 -2.05 0.83 -8.70
CA ALA A 64 -2.63 -0.12 -9.63
C ALA A 64 -4.11 -0.39 -9.27
N ILE A 65 -5.02 0.28 -9.97
CA ILE A 65 -6.46 0.09 -9.79
C ILE A 65 -6.95 -0.98 -10.78
N MET A 66 -7.43 -2.11 -10.26
CA MET A 66 -7.86 -3.27 -11.06
C MET A 66 -9.30 -3.68 -10.77
N THR A 67 -9.88 -4.47 -11.65
CA THR A 67 -11.21 -5.07 -11.51
C THR A 67 -11.08 -6.59 -11.58
N TYR A 68 -12.00 -7.29 -10.92
CA TYR A 68 -12.17 -8.74 -11.08
C TYR A 68 -13.61 -8.98 -11.50
N ASP A 69 -13.80 -9.59 -12.68
CA ASP A 69 -15.10 -10.00 -13.19
C ASP A 69 -15.07 -11.52 -13.43
N PRO A 70 -15.72 -12.32 -12.58
CA PRO A 70 -15.76 -13.78 -12.75
C PRO A 70 -16.59 -14.21 -13.97
N ASN A 71 -17.53 -13.38 -14.43
CA ASN A 71 -18.49 -13.74 -15.48
C ASN A 71 -18.07 -13.26 -16.87
N ARG A 72 -16.97 -12.51 -16.99
CA ARG A 72 -16.39 -12.18 -18.29
C ARG A 72 -15.26 -13.17 -18.62
N LYS A 73 -15.36 -13.80 -19.79
CA LYS A 73 -14.23 -14.32 -20.60
C LYS A 73 -13.06 -13.31 -20.74
N GLY A 74 -13.25 -12.07 -20.29
CA GLY A 74 -12.30 -10.98 -20.18
C GLY A 74 -11.34 -11.07 -18.98
N MET A 75 -10.51 -12.12 -18.97
CA MET A 75 -9.15 -12.05 -18.42
C MET A 75 -8.34 -10.88 -19.02
N LEU A 76 -8.85 -10.21 -20.08
CA LEU A 76 -8.20 -9.16 -20.88
C LEU A 76 -7.69 -7.95 -20.11
N ALA A 77 -8.38 -7.42 -19.09
CA ALA A 77 -7.89 -6.23 -18.37
C ALA A 77 -6.73 -6.57 -17.42
N TYR A 78 -6.86 -7.70 -16.73
CA TYR A 78 -5.82 -8.25 -15.86
C TYR A 78 -4.62 -8.76 -16.68
N ARG A 79 -4.87 -9.47 -17.80
CA ARG A 79 -3.85 -9.82 -18.81
C ARG A 79 -3.20 -8.58 -19.42
N ARG A 80 -3.95 -7.52 -19.76
CA ARG A 80 -3.37 -6.26 -20.26
C ARG A 80 -2.44 -5.61 -19.25
N LEU A 81 -2.79 -5.60 -17.96
CA LEU A 81 -1.91 -5.00 -16.94
C LEU A 81 -0.61 -5.80 -16.77
N VAL A 82 -0.66 -7.13 -16.90
CA VAL A 82 0.52 -8.00 -16.91
C VAL A 82 1.32 -7.88 -18.22
N GLN A 83 0.65 -7.86 -19.38
CA GLN A 83 1.25 -7.74 -20.72
C GLN A 83 1.87 -6.36 -20.97
N LEU A 84 1.27 -5.29 -20.44
CA LEU A 84 1.82 -3.93 -20.50
C LEU A 84 2.98 -3.72 -19.51
N GLY A 85 3.43 -4.76 -18.81
CA GLY A 85 4.52 -4.68 -17.83
C GLY A 85 4.20 -3.86 -16.57
N LYS A 86 2.96 -3.36 -16.44
CA LYS A 86 2.47 -2.52 -15.33
C LYS A 86 2.22 -3.30 -14.04
N TRP A 87 2.44 -4.61 -14.06
CA TRP A 87 2.41 -5.46 -12.88
C TRP A 87 3.27 -6.69 -13.13
N LYS A 88 4.40 -6.82 -12.42
CA LYS A 88 5.14 -8.10 -12.34
C LYS A 88 4.31 -9.07 -11.52
N ALA A 89 3.39 -9.78 -12.16
CA ALA A 89 2.61 -10.85 -11.55
C ALA A 89 3.53 -12.02 -11.18
N THR A 90 4.26 -11.92 -10.06
CA THR A 90 4.91 -13.10 -9.47
C THR A 90 3.88 -14.07 -8.88
N ARG A 91 2.63 -13.61 -8.63
CA ARG A 91 1.50 -14.45 -8.21
C ARG A 91 0.19 -13.99 -8.85
N TYR A 92 -0.46 -14.90 -9.57
CA TYR A 92 -1.84 -14.76 -10.03
C TYR A 92 -2.80 -14.83 -8.84
N PHE A 93 -3.75 -13.89 -8.70
CA PHE A 93 -4.79 -14.02 -7.68
C PHE A 93 -5.79 -15.10 -8.13
N LYS A 94 -5.92 -16.16 -7.34
CA LYS A 94 -6.75 -17.32 -7.68
C LYS A 94 -8.22 -17.08 -7.39
N ASN A 95 -8.55 -16.13 -6.50
CA ASN A 95 -9.93 -15.82 -6.13
C ASN A 95 -10.12 -14.33 -5.70
N VAL A 96 -11.38 -13.92 -5.55
CA VAL A 96 -11.77 -12.58 -5.07
C VAL A 96 -11.28 -12.27 -3.66
N LYS A 97 -11.21 -13.28 -2.77
CA LYS A 97 -10.80 -13.11 -1.37
C LYS A 97 -9.33 -12.72 -1.28
N ASP A 98 -8.47 -13.29 -2.13
CA ASP A 98 -7.04 -12.99 -2.19
C ASP A 98 -6.79 -11.55 -2.64
N ILE A 99 -7.53 -11.08 -3.65
CA ILE A 99 -7.46 -9.68 -4.11
C ILE A 99 -7.95 -8.73 -3.01
N LYS A 100 -9.05 -9.06 -2.33
CA LYS A 100 -9.51 -8.29 -1.17
C LYS A 100 -8.45 -8.25 -0.07
N ALA A 101 -7.76 -9.35 0.20
CA ALA A 101 -6.72 -9.42 1.21
C ALA A 101 -5.51 -8.54 0.83
N ALA A 102 -5.03 -8.64 -0.41
CA ALA A 102 -3.85 -7.90 -0.88
C ALA A 102 -4.12 -6.42 -1.17
N SER A 103 -5.33 -6.06 -1.58
CA SER A 103 -5.68 -4.67 -1.89
C SER A 103 -5.64 -3.77 -0.67
N TYR A 104 -5.22 -2.52 -0.86
CA TYR A 104 -5.23 -1.47 0.16
C TYR A 104 -6.54 -0.69 0.21
N TYR A 105 -7.47 -0.97 -0.72
CA TYR A 105 -8.84 -0.47 -0.72
C TYR A 105 -9.66 -1.24 -1.77
N TYR A 106 -10.97 -1.37 -1.56
CA TYR A 106 -11.89 -1.86 -2.58
C TYR A 106 -13.27 -1.20 -2.46
N THR A 107 -13.91 -1.00 -3.61
CA THR A 107 -15.25 -0.40 -3.69
C THR A 107 -16.33 -1.40 -3.27
N PRO A 108 -17.56 -0.94 -2.96
CA PRO A 108 -18.70 -1.85 -2.93
C PRO A 108 -18.85 -2.57 -4.28
N SER A 109 -19.55 -3.70 -4.25
CA SER A 109 -19.96 -4.38 -5.49
C SER A 109 -21.27 -3.76 -5.95
N LYS A 110 -21.43 -3.58 -7.27
CA LYS A 110 -22.73 -3.24 -7.87
C LYS A 110 -23.78 -4.32 -7.64
N TRP A 111 -23.36 -5.53 -7.26
CA TRP A 111 -24.23 -6.67 -6.90
C TRP A 111 -24.48 -6.78 -5.39
N GLY A 112 -24.40 -5.67 -4.65
CA GLY A 112 -24.79 -5.61 -3.23
C GLY A 112 -23.71 -5.99 -2.21
N ALA A 113 -22.58 -6.57 -2.61
CA ALA A 113 -21.52 -6.89 -1.65
C ALA A 113 -20.87 -5.63 -1.07
N ILE A 114 -20.64 -5.63 0.25
CA ILE A 114 -20.10 -4.51 1.03
C ILE A 114 -18.66 -4.15 0.60
N GLY A 115 -18.37 -2.85 0.56
CA GLY A 115 -17.07 -2.27 0.24
C GLY A 115 -16.40 -1.62 1.45
N CYS A 116 -15.17 -1.11 1.29
CA CYS A 116 -14.47 -0.44 2.39
C CYS A 116 -15.20 0.79 2.94
N ASN A 117 -16.02 1.48 2.14
CA ASN A 117 -16.75 2.67 2.61
C ASN A 117 -17.97 2.35 3.49
N ALA A 118 -18.44 1.11 3.48
CA ALA A 118 -19.62 0.70 4.25
C ALA A 118 -19.27 0.17 5.65
N ASP A 119 -17.98 -0.09 5.93
CA ASP A 119 -17.50 -0.44 7.26
C ASP A 119 -16.19 0.32 7.57
N ASN A 120 -16.27 1.23 8.54
CA ASN A 120 -15.13 2.03 9.00
C ASN A 120 -14.01 1.17 9.58
N LYS A 121 -14.31 0.01 10.21
CA LYS A 121 -13.29 -0.90 10.74
C LYS A 121 -12.47 -1.52 9.61
N VAL A 122 -13.13 -1.94 8.52
CA VAL A 122 -12.47 -2.46 7.33
C VAL A 122 -11.62 -1.36 6.67
N ARG A 123 -12.16 -0.14 6.55
CA ARG A 123 -11.42 1.01 6.00
C ARG A 123 -10.15 1.31 6.80
N ALA A 124 -10.26 1.35 8.12
CA ALA A 124 -9.13 1.59 9.02
C ALA A 124 -8.09 0.48 8.92
N LYS A 125 -8.52 -0.80 8.88
CA LYS A 125 -7.61 -1.94 8.68
C LYS A 125 -6.84 -1.83 7.37
N LYS A 126 -7.50 -1.39 6.29
CA LYS A 126 -6.87 -1.20 4.98
C LYS A 126 -5.89 -0.03 4.92
N LEU A 127 -6.22 1.08 5.59
CA LEU A 127 -5.27 2.18 5.78
C LEU A 127 -4.05 1.73 6.58
N LYS A 128 -4.25 0.99 7.68
CA LYS A 128 -3.15 0.46 8.51
C LYS A 128 -2.25 -0.48 7.71
N GLN A 129 -2.83 -1.41 6.96
CA GLN A 129 -2.10 -2.30 6.06
C GLN A 129 -1.23 -1.53 5.05
N TRP A 130 -1.76 -0.43 4.50
CA TRP A 130 -0.98 0.44 3.62
C TRP A 130 0.13 1.19 4.36
N GLN A 131 -0.16 1.77 5.52
CA GLN A 131 0.82 2.51 6.31
C GLN A 131 2.00 1.61 6.70
N GLU A 132 1.74 0.38 7.14
CA GLU A 132 2.77 -0.61 7.44
C GLU A 132 3.64 -0.93 6.22
N TYR A 133 3.00 -1.21 5.07
CA TYR A 133 3.72 -1.46 3.82
C TYR A 133 4.54 -0.25 3.38
N TYR A 134 3.97 0.94 3.39
CA TYR A 134 4.62 2.19 3.00
C TYR A 134 5.85 2.45 3.86
N MET A 135 5.72 2.34 5.18
CA MET A 135 6.82 2.58 6.12
C MET A 135 7.97 1.59 5.90
N TYR A 136 7.65 0.35 5.50
CA TYR A 136 8.66 -0.70 5.29
C TYR A 136 9.27 -0.74 3.88
N ARG A 137 8.50 -0.47 2.82
CA ARG A 137 8.92 -0.66 1.42
C ARG A 137 9.01 0.62 0.58
N VAL A 138 8.33 1.70 0.96
CA VAL A 138 8.18 2.89 0.11
C VAL A 138 8.92 4.09 0.68
N SER A 139 8.88 4.26 2.01
CA SER A 139 9.47 5.39 2.69
C SER A 139 11.01 5.32 2.68
N VAL A 140 11.62 6.17 1.84
CA VAL A 140 13.08 6.33 1.77
C VAL A 140 13.70 6.72 3.12
N PRO A 141 13.13 7.66 3.91
CA PRO A 141 13.67 7.97 5.24
C PRO A 141 13.68 6.75 6.16
N MET A 142 12.60 5.97 6.19
CA MET A 142 12.51 4.79 7.05
C MET A 142 13.44 3.66 6.57
N GLU A 143 13.64 3.52 5.26
CA GLU A 143 14.62 2.59 4.69
C GLU A 143 16.04 2.96 5.09
N LYS A 144 16.42 4.23 4.94
CA LYS A 144 17.73 4.74 5.38
C LYS A 144 17.94 4.54 6.88
N LEU A 145 16.90 4.79 7.70
CA LEU A 145 16.96 4.56 9.15
C LEU A 145 17.20 3.08 9.48
N ARG A 146 16.50 2.15 8.82
CA ARG A 146 16.72 0.70 9.00
C ARG A 146 18.13 0.28 8.62
N SER A 147 18.62 0.74 7.47
CA SER A 147 19.98 0.46 7.00
C SER A 147 21.04 1.03 7.94
N TYR A 148 20.82 2.24 8.47
CA TYR A 148 21.68 2.86 9.47
C TYR A 148 21.73 2.05 10.77
N LYS A 149 20.56 1.69 11.32
CA LYS A 149 20.44 0.84 12.51
C LYS A 149 21.20 -0.49 12.35
N LYS A 150 21.01 -1.15 11.21
CA LYS A 150 21.70 -2.40 10.86
C LYS A 150 23.23 -2.22 10.80
N LYS A 151 23.71 -1.15 10.15
CA LYS A 151 25.15 -0.87 10.00
C LYS A 151 25.85 -0.66 11.35
N TYR A 152 25.17 -0.05 12.32
CA TYR A 152 25.76 0.30 13.62
C TYR A 152 25.33 -0.61 14.77
N GLY A 153 24.62 -1.72 14.50
CA GLY A 153 24.16 -2.65 15.54
C GLY A 153 23.20 -2.00 16.55
N ILE A 154 22.38 -1.05 16.11
CA ILE A 154 21.43 -0.33 16.95
C ILE A 154 20.07 -1.02 16.83
N SER A 155 19.65 -1.73 17.87
CA SER A 155 18.29 -2.26 18.04
C SER A 155 17.30 -1.12 18.28
#